data_AF-A0A7G2SG52-F1
#
_entry.id   AF-A0A7G2SG52-F1
#
_cell.length_a   1.000
_cell.length_b   1.000
_cell.length_c   1.000
_cell.angle_alpha   90.00
_cell.angle_beta   90.00
_cell.angle_gamma   90.00
#
_symmetry.space_group_name_H-M   'P 1'
#
loop_
_entity.id
_entity.type
_entity.pdbx_description
1 polymer ?
#
loop_
_entity_poly.entity_id
_entity_poly.type
_entity_poly.pdbx_seq_one_letter_code
_entity_poly.pdbx_strand_id
1 'polypeptide(L)' 'MNITSFGYEFEAHATCDCGSGEYPRAISDARGIYICRACHVCEDRKLSGYRPEIFTNPQYAADERIEDDF' A
#
# COMPACT_ATOMS: atom_id res chain seq x y z
N MET A 1 -35.28 -12.50 20.33
CA MET A 1 -35.77 -12.85 18.98
C MET A 1 -34.99 -11.99 18.01
N ASN A 2 -33.84 -12.52 17.58
CA ASN A 2 -33.62 -13.23 16.32
C ASN A 2 -33.39 -12.23 15.18
N ILE A 3 -32.14 -11.78 15.02
CA ILE A 3 -31.07 -12.34 14.17
C ILE A 3 -31.32 -12.16 12.67
N THR A 4 -30.61 -11.20 12.07
CA THR A 4 -30.11 -11.33 10.69
C THR A 4 -28.78 -10.61 10.57
N SER A 5 -27.74 -11.42 10.42
CA SER A 5 -26.41 -11.10 9.91
C SER A 5 -26.45 -10.20 8.67
N PHE A 6 -25.58 -9.20 8.61
CA PHE A 6 -25.01 -8.66 7.36
C PHE A 6 -23.64 -8.13 7.78
N GLY A 7 -22.62 -8.99 7.76
CA GLY A 7 -21.75 -9.07 6.59
C GLY A 7 -20.57 -8.14 6.88
N TYR A 8 -19.37 -8.68 7.03
CA TYR A 8 -18.18 -7.86 6.89
C TYR A 8 -18.27 -7.30 5.46
N GLU A 9 -18.72 -6.06 5.33
CA GLU A 9 -18.63 -5.28 4.10
C GLU A 9 -17.14 -5.08 3.84
N PHE A 10 -16.55 -6.10 3.23
CA PHE A 10 -15.27 -6.03 2.55
C PHE A 10 -15.50 -5.23 1.26
N GLU A 11 -16.00 -4.00 1.39
CA GLU A 11 -16.02 -3.04 0.30
C GLU A 11 -14.56 -2.69 0.06
N ALA A 12 -13.96 -3.38 -0.91
CA ALA A 12 -12.78 -2.90 -1.56
C ALA A 12 -13.14 -1.53 -2.16
N HIS A 13 -12.94 -0.46 -1.38
CA HIS A 13 -13.18 0.91 -1.79
C HIS A 13 -12.53 1.10 -3.16
N ALA A 14 -13.37 1.27 -4.19
CA ALA A 14 -12.91 1.43 -5.56
C ALA A 14 -12.03 2.68 -5.70
N THR A 15 -12.25 3.67 -4.83
CA THR A 15 -11.55 4.94 -4.79
C THR A 15 -10.59 5.02 -3.59
N CYS A 16 -9.65 5.95 -3.68
CA CYS A 16 -8.62 6.15 -2.67
C CYS A 16 -9.24 6.70 -1.38
N ASP A 17 -8.83 6.09 -0.27
CA ASP A 17 -9.12 6.48 1.13
C ASP A 17 -8.73 7.92 1.50
N CYS A 18 -7.93 8.61 0.68
CA CYS A 18 -7.52 9.99 0.97
C CYS A 18 -8.61 11.04 0.75
N GLY A 19 -9.78 10.64 0.24
CA GLY A 19 -10.93 11.52 0.00
C GLY A 19 -10.89 12.30 -1.32
N SER A 20 -9.92 12.03 -2.20
CA SER A 20 -9.84 12.68 -3.53
C SER A 20 -10.86 12.14 -4.53
N GLY A 21 -11.43 10.96 -4.31
CA GLY A 21 -12.27 10.26 -5.28
C GLY A 21 -11.49 9.58 -6.42
N GLU A 22 -10.16 9.69 -6.41
CA GLU A 22 -9.28 9.09 -7.43
C GLU A 22 -9.05 7.60 -7.21
N TYR A 23 -8.72 6.86 -8.27
CA TYR A 23 -8.35 5.46 -8.15
C TYR A 23 -6.92 5.31 -7.57
N PRO A 24 -6.71 4.48 -6.54
CA PRO A 24 -5.39 4.24 -6.00
C PRO A 24 -4.63 3.22 -6.87
N ARG A 25 -3.33 3.46 -7.07
CA ARG A 25 -2.39 2.49 -7.63
C ARG A 25 -1.63 1.79 -6.50
N ALA A 26 -1.23 0.55 -6.75
CA ALA A 26 -0.28 -0.13 -5.87
C ALA A 26 1.12 0.49 -6.04
N ILE A 27 1.76 0.79 -4.92
CA ILE A 27 3.15 1.24 -4.85
C ILE A 27 3.97 0.10 -4.25
N SER A 28 5.05 -0.24 -4.93
CA SER A 28 6.04 -1.21 -4.48
C SER A 28 7.38 -0.54 -4.22
N ASP A 29 8.23 -1.20 -3.43
CA ASP A 29 9.63 -0.82 -3.25
C ASP A 29 10.47 -1.18 -4.51
N ALA A 30 11.76 -0.87 -4.48
CA ALA A 30 12.73 -1.18 -5.54
C ALA A 30 12.95 -2.69 -5.76
N ARG A 31 12.48 -3.54 -4.84
CA ARG A 31 12.48 -5.01 -4.94
C ARG A 31 11.16 -5.55 -5.47
N GLY A 32 10.16 -4.70 -5.69
CA GLY A 32 8.81 -5.11 -6.11
C GLY A 32 7.88 -5.49 -4.95
N ILE A 33 8.32 -5.34 -3.70
CA ILE A 33 7.50 -5.66 -2.51
C ILE A 33 6.42 -4.60 -2.34
N TYR A 34 5.18 -5.03 -2.21
CA TYR A 34 4.04 -4.13 -2.00
C TYR A 34 4.20 -3.33 -0.70
N ILE A 35 4.06 -2.01 -0.80
CA ILE A 35 4.12 -1.10 0.34
C ILE A 35 2.71 -0.59 0.70
N CYS A 36 2.05 0.09 -0.24
CA CYS A 36 0.78 0.73 0.00
C CYS A 36 0.00 1.02 -1.29
N ARG A 37 -1.23 1.47 -1.13
CA ARG A 37 -2.07 2.01 -2.22
C ARG A 37 -2.15 3.54 -2.10
N ALA A 38 -1.85 4.24 -3.18
CA ALA A 38 -1.89 5.70 -3.23
C ALA A 38 -2.44 6.19 -4.57
N CYS A 39 -3.15 7.31 -4.59
CA CYS A 39 -3.47 8.01 -5.84
C CYS A 39 -2.46 9.16 -6.06
N HIS A 40 -2.46 9.75 -7.24
CA HIS A 40 -1.54 10.85 -7.60
C HIS A 40 -1.64 12.09 -6.68
N VAL A 41 -2.76 12.24 -5.95
CA VAL A 41 -2.99 13.36 -5.01
C VAL A 41 -2.32 13.12 -3.65
N CYS A 42 -2.31 11.88 -3.17
CA CYS A 42 -1.84 11.55 -1.81
C CYS A 42 -0.53 10.78 -1.80
N GLU A 43 0.00 10.41 -2.96
CA GLU A 43 1.23 9.65 -3.12
C GLU A 43 2.38 10.28 -2.34
N ASP A 44 2.76 11.52 -2.63
CA ASP A 44 3.88 12.18 -1.95
C ASP A 44 3.74 12.20 -0.43
N ARG A 45 2.51 12.44 0.07
CA ARG A 45 2.22 12.44 1.50
C ARG A 45 2.32 11.05 2.12
N LYS A 46 1.87 10.01 1.42
CA LYS A 46 2.00 8.62 1.89
C LYS A 46 3.45 8.17 1.83
N LEU A 47 4.17 8.52 0.76
CA LEU A 47 5.57 8.12 0.54
C LEU A 47 6.56 8.90 1.40
N SER A 48 6.23 10.09 1.88
CA SER A 48 7.12 10.88 2.76
C SER A 48 7.41 10.22 4.11
N GLY A 49 6.59 9.24 4.53
CA GLY A 49 6.85 8.45 5.73
C GLY A 49 7.91 7.36 5.55
N TYR A 50 8.32 7.09 4.32
CA TYR A 50 9.27 6.04 3.97
C TYR A 50 10.67 6.61 3.69
N ARG A 51 11.69 5.78 3.88
CA ARG A 51 13.06 6.12 3.50
C ARG A 51 13.16 6.19 1.96
N PRO A 52 13.68 7.27 1.37
CA PRO A 52 13.71 7.43 -0.09
C PRO A 52 14.43 6.30 -0.84
N GLU A 53 15.44 5.70 -0.21
CA GLU A 53 16.23 4.63 -0.80
C GLU A 53 15.44 3.33 -1.03
N ILE A 54 14.31 3.12 -0.35
CA ILE A 54 13.50 1.91 -0.61
C ILE A 54 12.92 1.92 -2.01
N PHE A 55 12.73 3.08 -2.64
CA PHE A 55 12.15 3.20 -3.99
C PHE A 55 13.20 3.18 -5.09
N THR A 56 14.49 3.28 -4.76
CA THR A 56 15.56 3.47 -5.74
C THR A 56 16.69 2.45 -5.63
N ASN A 57 16.90 1.85 -4.47
CA ASN A 57 18.00 0.92 -4.22
C ASN A 57 17.47 -0.45 -3.79
N PRO A 58 17.45 -1.48 -4.65
CA PRO A 58 17.02 -2.82 -4.25
C PRO A 58 17.93 -3.49 -3.20
N GLN A 59 19.07 -2.91 -2.86
CA GLN A 59 19.97 -3.36 -1.79
C GLN A 59 19.92 -2.44 -0.56
N TYR A 60 18.81 -1.72 -0.33
CA TYR A 60 18.66 -0.93 0.88
C TYR A 60 18.82 -1.80 2.14
N ALA A 61 19.47 -1.24 3.16
CA ALA A 61 19.63 -1.91 4.44
C ALA A 61 18.25 -2.13 5.08
N ALA A 62 17.93 -3.39 5.36
CA ALA A 62 16.77 -3.85 6.10
C ALA A 62 17.25 -4.91 7.10
N ASP A 63 16.72 -4.90 8.32
CA ASP A 63 17.07 -5.88 9.34
C ASP A 63 16.44 -7.25 9.06
N GLU A 64 15.35 -7.28 8.29
CA GLU A 64 14.72 -8.51 7.83
C GLU A 64 15.55 -9.15 6.72
N ARG A 65 15.77 -10.46 6.84
CA ARG A 65 16.32 -11.26 5.75
C ARG A 65 15.30 -11.22 4.61
N ILE A 66 15.73 -10.77 3.44
CA ILE A 66 14.96 -10.92 2.22
C ILE A 66 14.94 -12.41 1.93
N GLU A 67 13.75 -13.01 1.84
CA GLU A 67 13.64 -14.35 1.27
C GLU A 67 13.96 -14.22 -0.23
N ASP A 68 15.06 -14.83 -0.66
CA ASP A 68 15.33 -15.01 -2.09
C ASP A 68 14.27 -15.97 -2.64
N ASP A 69 13.53 -15.54 -3.66
CA ASP A 69 12.58 -16.39 -4.39
C ASP A 69 13.40 -17.49 -5.10
N PHE A 70 13.13 -18.76 -4.74
CA PHE A 70 13.78 -19.96 -5.31
C PHE A 70 13.31 -20.27 -6.73
#